data_AF-A0A650A263-F1
#
_entry.id   AF-A0A650A263-F1
#
_cell.length_a   1.000
_cell.length_b   1.000
_cell.length_c   1.000
_cell.angle_alpha   90.00
_cell.angle_beta   90.00
_cell.angle_gamma   90.00
#
_symmetry.space_group_name_H-M   'P 1'
#
loop_
_entity.id
_entity.type
_entity.pdbx_description
1 polymer ?
#
loop_
_entity_poly.entity_id
_entity_poly.type
_entity_poly.pdbx_seq_one_letter_code
_entity_poly.pdbx_strand_id
1 'polypeptide(L)'
;MSYSRRQFLGALGAGTVGAGGFTQSVAAQETPVVTMGNNYFDPIGLHVEPGTTVRFELAAGAHSATAYESRIPSEANTFDSGVISAGGFEYTFEQPGTYDYYCIPHTSAGMVGRIVVASPGGPAESSPIPDGDVPESNDIVEQGTIVHGSTTGSDRGSDGGMMGPGMGSGPGMMNGRNGGWGSGVPFIGGALGMAGLVGGALYWALGRGDRPPERDDSAMEALQRRYARGEIDDAEFQRRREQLLTNHED
;
A
#
# COMPACT_ATOMS: atom_id res chain seq x y z
N MET A 1 6.76 -67.73 -56.84
CA MET A 1 6.63 -68.91 -55.95
C MET A 1 7.82 -68.83 -55.00
N SER A 2 7.72 -68.63 -53.68
CA SER A 2 6.72 -69.07 -52.70
C SER A 2 6.79 -68.14 -51.48
N TYR A 3 5.65 -67.85 -50.85
CA TYR A 3 5.57 -67.19 -49.54
C TYR A 3 5.82 -68.21 -48.42
N SER A 4 6.44 -67.78 -47.30
CA SER A 4 6.07 -68.30 -45.98
C SER A 4 6.44 -67.33 -44.85
N ARG A 5 5.39 -66.78 -44.23
CA ARG A 5 5.36 -66.19 -42.89
C ARG A 5 5.58 -67.28 -41.84
N ARG A 6 6.50 -67.09 -40.90
CA ARG A 6 6.36 -67.64 -39.53
C ARG A 6 6.86 -66.62 -38.51
N GLN A 7 5.89 -66.12 -37.75
CA GLN A 7 6.06 -65.36 -36.53
C GLN A 7 6.78 -66.24 -35.49
N PHE A 8 7.75 -65.68 -34.80
CA PHE A 8 8.23 -66.22 -33.53
C PHE A 8 8.11 -65.11 -32.48
N LEU A 9 7.11 -65.28 -31.62
CA LEU A 9 7.00 -64.61 -30.33
C LEU A 9 7.99 -65.26 -29.36
N GLY A 10 8.72 -64.44 -28.61
CA GLY A 10 9.39 -64.89 -27.39
C GLY A 10 10.73 -64.22 -27.14
N ALA A 11 10.74 -63.20 -26.27
CA ALA A 11 11.77 -63.03 -25.24
C ALA A 11 11.32 -61.93 -24.26
N LEU A 12 11.06 -62.34 -23.02
CA LEU A 12 10.96 -61.48 -21.85
C LEU A 12 12.33 -60.83 -21.62
N GLY A 13 12.44 -59.54 -21.92
CA GLY A 13 13.58 -58.72 -21.54
C GLY A 13 13.34 -58.09 -20.18
N ALA A 14 14.09 -58.53 -19.17
CA ALA A 14 14.18 -57.87 -17.87
C ALA A 14 14.78 -56.46 -18.05
N GLY A 15 13.93 -55.44 -18.10
CA GLY A 15 14.35 -54.04 -18.06
C GLY A 15 14.60 -53.64 -16.61
N THR A 16 15.87 -53.42 -16.27
CA THR A 16 16.30 -52.82 -15.01
C THR A 16 15.58 -51.51 -14.74
N VAL A 17 15.06 -51.37 -13.53
CA VAL A 17 14.41 -50.17 -13.01
C VAL A 17 15.43 -49.04 -12.93
N GLY A 18 15.36 -48.10 -13.87
CA GLY A 18 16.02 -46.80 -13.75
C GLY A 18 15.11 -45.83 -13.03
N ALA A 19 14.90 -45.99 -11.72
CA ALA A 19 14.28 -44.96 -10.90
C ALA A 19 15.31 -43.84 -10.70
N GLY A 20 15.48 -43.01 -11.74
CA GLY A 20 16.11 -41.70 -11.62
C GLY A 20 15.20 -40.81 -10.78
N GLY A 21 15.23 -40.98 -9.47
CA GLY A 21 14.63 -40.04 -8.54
C GLY A 21 15.37 -38.72 -8.70
N PHE A 22 14.74 -37.76 -9.37
CA PHE A 22 15.11 -36.36 -9.23
C PHE A 22 14.87 -35.99 -7.77
N THR A 23 15.85 -36.19 -6.91
CA THR A 23 15.91 -35.46 -5.65
C THR A 23 16.30 -34.04 -6.03
N GLN A 24 15.34 -33.25 -6.51
CA GLN A 24 15.48 -31.81 -6.43
C GLN A 24 15.63 -31.53 -4.94
N SER A 25 16.83 -31.13 -4.55
CA SER A 25 17.05 -30.57 -3.23
C SER A 25 16.08 -29.41 -3.14
N VAL A 26 15.03 -29.56 -2.32
CA VAL A 26 14.22 -28.43 -1.91
C VAL A 26 15.20 -27.56 -1.15
N ALA A 27 15.70 -26.51 -1.79
CA ALA A 27 16.35 -25.45 -1.05
C ALA A 27 15.33 -25.04 0.03
N ALA A 28 15.75 -25.06 1.30
CA ALA A 28 14.94 -24.49 2.35
C ALA A 28 14.76 -23.01 2.00
N GLN A 29 13.67 -22.68 1.31
CA GLN A 29 13.28 -21.30 1.07
C GLN A 29 12.94 -20.73 2.45
N GLU A 30 13.54 -19.60 2.80
CA GLU A 30 13.18 -18.89 4.02
C GLU A 30 11.67 -18.61 3.97
N THR A 31 10.96 -18.94 5.05
CA THR A 31 9.53 -18.67 5.15
C THR A 31 9.32 -17.16 5.08
N PRO A 32 8.65 -16.62 4.05
CA PRO A 32 8.41 -15.20 3.95
C PRO A 32 7.56 -14.72 5.14
N VAL A 33 7.97 -13.58 5.70
CA VAL A 33 7.33 -13.00 6.89
C VAL A 33 6.64 -11.69 6.51
N VAL A 34 5.36 -11.57 6.89
CA VAL A 34 4.61 -10.31 6.91
C VAL A 34 4.54 -9.83 8.35
N THR A 35 5.18 -8.72 8.63
CA THR A 35 5.19 -8.07 9.93
C THR A 35 3.92 -7.24 10.11
N MET A 36 3.24 -7.41 11.24
CA MET A 36 2.07 -6.64 11.67
C MET A 36 2.50 -5.62 12.72
N GLY A 37 2.66 -4.38 12.29
CA GLY A 37 3.03 -3.25 13.14
C GLY A 37 1.85 -2.30 13.38
N ASN A 38 2.15 -1.10 13.87
CA ASN A 38 1.17 -0.07 14.27
C ASN A 38 0.26 0.37 13.10
N ASN A 39 -0.80 -0.42 12.85
CA ASN A 39 -1.80 -0.30 11.79
C ASN A 39 -1.29 -0.55 10.36
N TYR A 40 -0.27 -1.39 10.18
CA TYR A 40 0.24 -1.74 8.84
C TYR A 40 0.71 -3.19 8.75
N PHE A 41 0.68 -3.71 7.52
CA PHE A 41 1.41 -4.93 7.12
C PHE A 41 2.69 -4.53 6.39
N ASP A 42 3.81 -5.15 6.74
CA ASP A 42 5.09 -4.97 6.06
C ASP A 42 5.74 -6.32 5.74
N PRO A 43 5.87 -6.71 4.47
CA PRO A 43 5.50 -5.93 3.28
C PRO A 43 3.98 -5.77 3.12
N ILE A 44 3.58 -4.67 2.49
CA ILE A 44 2.17 -4.42 2.11
C ILE A 44 1.79 -5.18 0.82
N GLY A 45 2.79 -5.51 -0.01
CA GLY A 45 2.65 -6.32 -1.22
C GLY A 45 3.70 -7.43 -1.27
N LEU A 46 3.29 -8.68 -1.49
CA LEU A 46 4.20 -9.83 -1.51
C LEU A 46 3.86 -10.79 -2.66
N HIS A 47 4.86 -11.18 -3.45
CA HIS A 47 4.74 -12.22 -4.48
C HIS A 47 5.32 -13.54 -3.95
N VAL A 48 4.58 -14.63 -4.14
CA VAL A 48 5.00 -15.98 -3.74
C VAL A 48 4.62 -17.02 -4.79
N GLU A 49 5.26 -18.18 -4.73
CA GLU A 49 4.88 -19.33 -5.54
C GLU A 49 3.77 -20.16 -4.86
N PRO A 50 2.96 -20.91 -5.62
CA PRO A 50 1.97 -21.84 -5.07
C PRO A 50 2.61 -22.84 -4.09
N GLY A 51 1.92 -23.08 -2.97
CA GLY A 51 2.39 -23.93 -1.87
C GLY A 51 3.29 -23.21 -0.87
N THR A 52 3.55 -21.91 -1.04
CA THR A 52 4.34 -21.12 -0.07
C THR A 52 3.54 -20.87 1.20
N THR A 53 4.14 -21.18 2.36
CA THR A 53 3.64 -20.74 3.66
C THR A 53 4.17 -19.34 3.95
N VAL A 54 3.27 -18.39 4.23
CA VAL A 54 3.61 -17.05 4.70
C VAL A 54 3.31 -16.98 6.19
N ARG A 55 4.24 -16.40 6.95
CA ARG A 55 4.10 -16.18 8.39
C ARG A 55 3.77 -14.72 8.67
N PHE A 56 2.66 -14.48 9.35
CA PHE A 56 2.24 -13.17 9.85
C PHE A 56 2.71 -13.04 11.30
N GLU A 57 3.63 -12.11 11.57
CA GLU A 57 4.23 -11.93 12.90
C GLU A 57 3.90 -10.57 13.51
N LEU A 58 3.58 -10.54 14.79
CA LEU A 58 3.34 -9.29 15.52
C LEU A 58 4.67 -8.57 15.81
N ALA A 59 4.81 -7.34 15.33
CA ALA A 59 5.86 -6.43 15.80
C ALA A 59 5.40 -5.62 17.04
N ALA A 60 4.14 -5.22 17.07
CA ALA A 60 3.53 -4.51 18.19
C ALA A 60 2.01 -4.68 18.17
N GLY A 61 1.33 -4.40 19.28
CA GLY A 61 -0.12 -4.35 19.32
C GLY A 61 -0.82 -5.71 19.16
N ALA A 62 -2.09 -5.66 18.79
CA ALA A 62 -2.93 -6.83 18.54
C ALA A 62 -3.54 -6.70 17.14
N HIS A 63 -3.30 -7.69 16.29
CA HIS A 63 -3.64 -7.65 14.87
C HIS A 63 -4.30 -8.94 14.42
N SER A 64 -4.91 -8.93 13.25
CA SER A 64 -5.28 -10.15 12.52
C SER A 64 -4.74 -10.09 11.10
N ALA A 65 -4.61 -11.26 10.48
CA ALA A 65 -4.50 -11.43 9.05
C ALA A 65 -5.75 -12.18 8.58
N THR A 66 -6.65 -11.48 7.90
CA THR A 66 -7.99 -11.98 7.56
C THR A 66 -8.28 -11.71 6.09
N ALA A 67 -8.57 -12.74 5.31
CA ALA A 67 -8.89 -12.62 3.90
C ALA A 67 -10.20 -11.86 3.68
N TYR A 68 -10.25 -11.05 2.62
CA TYR A 68 -11.53 -10.68 2.03
C TYR A 68 -12.04 -11.86 1.20
N GLU A 69 -13.00 -12.63 1.72
CA GLU A 69 -13.52 -13.85 1.06
C GLU A 69 -13.99 -13.60 -0.38
N SER A 70 -14.50 -12.40 -0.67
CA SER A 70 -14.93 -11.99 -2.02
C SER A 70 -13.79 -11.51 -2.93
N ARG A 71 -12.55 -11.48 -2.45
CA ARG A 71 -11.35 -10.96 -3.12
C ARG A 71 -10.16 -11.92 -3.00
N ILE A 72 -10.43 -13.22 -3.01
CA ILE A 72 -9.45 -14.29 -3.15
C ILE A 72 -9.87 -15.20 -4.31
N PRO A 73 -8.96 -16.03 -4.89
CA PRO A 73 -9.33 -16.99 -5.94
C PRO A 73 -10.49 -17.89 -5.50
N SER A 74 -11.43 -18.19 -6.40
CA SER A 74 -12.66 -18.94 -6.05
C SER A 74 -12.41 -20.33 -5.47
N GLU A 75 -11.31 -20.96 -5.89
CA GLU A 75 -10.91 -22.29 -5.44
C GLU A 75 -10.04 -22.25 -4.18
N ALA A 76 -9.68 -21.06 -3.67
CA ALA A 76 -8.86 -20.91 -2.50
C ALA A 76 -9.70 -21.03 -1.22
N ASN A 77 -9.13 -21.65 -0.19
CA ASN A 77 -9.68 -21.54 1.15
C ASN A 77 -9.52 -20.10 1.66
N THR A 78 -10.49 -19.64 2.44
CA THR A 78 -10.35 -18.39 3.20
C THR A 78 -9.40 -18.59 4.39
N PHE A 79 -8.83 -17.50 4.89
CA PHE A 79 -8.01 -17.50 6.10
C PHE A 79 -8.41 -16.37 7.04
N ASP A 80 -8.37 -16.66 8.34
CA ASP A 80 -8.56 -15.69 9.41
C ASP A 80 -7.76 -16.15 10.63
N SER A 81 -6.77 -15.37 11.04
CA SER A 81 -6.01 -15.64 12.25
C SER A 81 -6.81 -15.42 13.54
N GLY A 82 -7.95 -14.71 13.45
CA GLY A 82 -8.52 -14.00 14.59
C GLY A 82 -7.59 -12.88 15.08
N VAL A 83 -8.04 -12.11 16.06
CA VAL A 83 -7.18 -11.10 16.69
C VAL A 83 -6.17 -11.79 17.60
N ILE A 84 -4.89 -11.70 17.24
CA ILE A 84 -3.76 -12.22 18.01
C ILE A 84 -3.02 -11.09 18.71
N SER A 85 -2.59 -11.33 19.96
CA SER A 85 -1.84 -10.37 20.79
C SER A 85 -0.45 -10.90 21.19
N ALA A 86 -0.10 -12.11 20.76
CA ALA A 86 1.21 -12.72 20.95
C ALA A 86 1.42 -13.81 19.88
N GLY A 87 2.69 -14.06 19.53
CA GLY A 87 3.07 -15.05 18.52
C GLY A 87 2.81 -14.57 17.09
N GLY A 88 2.35 -15.48 16.25
CA GLY A 88 2.07 -15.24 14.84
C GLY A 88 1.07 -16.24 14.29
N PHE A 89 0.71 -16.05 13.02
CA PHE A 89 -0.19 -16.91 12.27
C PHE A 89 0.51 -17.35 10.98
N GLU A 90 0.31 -18.59 10.55
CA GLU A 90 0.87 -19.09 9.30
C GLU A 90 -0.28 -19.53 8.37
N TYR A 91 -0.13 -19.22 7.09
CA TYR A 91 -1.06 -19.67 6.06
C TYR A 91 -0.32 -20.10 4.80
N THR A 92 -0.74 -21.25 4.24
CA THR A 92 -0.17 -21.80 3.00
C THR A 92 -1.04 -21.41 1.82
N PHE A 93 -0.44 -20.71 0.86
CA PHE A 93 -1.11 -20.21 -0.33
C PHE A 93 -0.99 -21.21 -1.47
N GLU A 94 -2.02 -22.02 -1.71
CA GLU A 94 -1.97 -23.09 -2.72
C GLU A 94 -2.45 -22.64 -4.10
N GLN A 95 -3.49 -21.82 -4.18
CA GLN A 95 -4.13 -21.47 -5.46
C GLN A 95 -3.50 -20.22 -6.07
N PRO A 96 -3.13 -20.22 -7.35
CA PRO A 96 -2.71 -19.02 -8.06
C PRO A 96 -3.77 -17.91 -8.05
N GLY A 97 -3.32 -16.66 -8.04
CA GLY A 97 -4.15 -15.46 -8.09
C GLY A 97 -3.83 -14.46 -7.00
N THR A 98 -4.68 -13.44 -6.88
CA THR A 98 -4.48 -12.31 -5.96
C THR A 98 -5.36 -12.46 -4.73
N TYR A 99 -4.73 -12.29 -3.57
CA TYR A 99 -5.34 -12.38 -2.25
C TYR A 99 -5.25 -11.03 -1.55
N ASP A 100 -6.39 -10.35 -1.43
CA ASP A 100 -6.50 -9.17 -0.58
C ASP A 100 -6.90 -9.59 0.83
N TYR A 101 -6.29 -8.97 1.83
CA TYR A 101 -6.54 -9.24 3.24
C TYR A 101 -6.47 -7.98 4.08
N TYR A 102 -7.00 -8.05 5.29
CA TYR A 102 -7.10 -6.93 6.22
C TYR A 102 -6.91 -7.37 7.67
N CYS A 103 -6.75 -6.38 8.53
CA CYS A 103 -6.71 -6.53 9.98
C CYS A 103 -8.05 -6.09 10.58
N ILE A 104 -8.78 -7.01 11.22
CA ILE A 104 -10.11 -6.79 11.82
C ILE A 104 -10.16 -5.56 12.75
N PRO A 105 -9.26 -5.38 13.74
CA PRO A 105 -9.33 -4.22 14.63
C PRO A 105 -8.92 -2.89 13.96
N HIS A 106 -8.28 -2.93 12.79
CA HIS A 106 -7.68 -1.77 12.14
C HIS A 106 -8.18 -1.56 10.70
N THR A 107 -9.33 -2.13 10.35
CA THR A 107 -9.98 -1.94 9.04
C THR A 107 -10.22 -0.46 8.74
N SER A 108 -10.74 0.30 9.71
CA SER A 108 -11.00 1.74 9.55
C SER A 108 -9.74 2.60 9.43
N ALA A 109 -8.58 2.05 9.81
CA ALA A 109 -7.27 2.68 9.63
C ALA A 109 -6.62 2.28 8.29
N GLY A 110 -7.29 1.47 7.48
CA GLY A 110 -6.77 0.97 6.20
C GLY A 110 -5.62 0.00 6.31
N MET A 111 -5.60 -0.79 7.39
CA MET A 111 -4.63 -1.88 7.52
C MET A 111 -5.03 -3.05 6.62
N VAL A 112 -4.61 -2.95 5.36
CA VAL A 112 -4.83 -3.91 4.29
C VAL A 112 -3.51 -4.34 3.66
N GLY A 113 -3.50 -5.51 3.02
CA GLY A 113 -2.35 -6.01 2.29
C GLY A 113 -2.76 -6.88 1.11
N ARG A 114 -1.80 -7.14 0.22
CA ARG A 114 -1.99 -7.96 -0.97
C ARG A 114 -0.89 -9.01 -1.12
N ILE A 115 -1.29 -10.25 -1.35
CA ILE A 115 -0.39 -11.34 -1.76
C ILE A 115 -0.77 -11.79 -3.16
N VAL A 116 0.21 -11.87 -4.06
CA VAL A 116 0.03 -12.45 -5.40
C VAL A 116 0.70 -13.82 -5.42
N VAL A 117 -0.06 -14.85 -5.78
CA VAL A 117 0.43 -16.23 -5.86
C VAL A 117 0.59 -16.60 -7.33
N ALA A 118 1.82 -16.87 -7.76
CA ALA A 118 2.26 -17.04 -9.16
C ALA A 118 1.98 -15.82 -10.06
N SER A 119 0.73 -15.49 -10.35
CA SER A 119 0.35 -14.40 -11.26
C SER A 119 -0.94 -13.72 -10.80
N PRO A 120 -1.15 -12.43 -11.14
CA PRO A 120 -2.35 -11.71 -10.75
C PRO A 120 -3.61 -12.36 -11.33
N GLY A 121 -4.68 -12.40 -10.56
CA GLY A 121 -5.95 -12.95 -11.04
C GLY A 121 -7.02 -13.09 -9.96
N GLY A 122 -8.22 -13.42 -10.42
CA GLY A 122 -9.37 -13.62 -9.54
C GLY A 122 -10.12 -12.33 -9.18
N PRO A 123 -11.06 -12.41 -8.24
CA PRO A 123 -11.97 -11.32 -7.90
C PRO A 123 -11.28 -10.04 -7.40
N ALA A 124 -10.11 -10.13 -6.75
CA ALA A 124 -9.36 -8.97 -6.30
C ALA A 124 -8.94 -8.03 -7.45
N GLU A 125 -8.76 -8.54 -8.65
CA GLU A 125 -8.40 -7.75 -9.83
C GLU A 125 -9.60 -7.03 -10.47
N SER A 126 -10.83 -7.38 -10.05
CA SER A 126 -12.05 -6.91 -10.72
C SER A 126 -12.61 -5.62 -10.13
N SER A 127 -12.14 -5.19 -8.96
CA SER A 127 -12.57 -3.96 -8.30
C SER A 127 -11.53 -3.48 -7.29
N PRO A 128 -11.57 -2.21 -6.86
CA PRO A 128 -10.71 -1.72 -5.79
C PRO A 128 -10.94 -2.43 -4.46
N ILE A 129 -9.90 -2.46 -3.61
CA ILE A 129 -10.02 -2.96 -2.23
C ILE A 129 -10.89 -1.99 -1.40
N PRO A 130 -11.71 -2.48 -0.43
CA PRO A 130 -12.73 -1.63 0.18
C PRO A 130 -12.21 -0.60 1.19
N ASP A 131 -11.18 -0.96 1.97
CA ASP A 131 -10.84 -0.26 3.21
C ASP A 131 -9.49 0.48 3.16
N GLY A 132 -8.81 0.53 2.03
CA GLY A 132 -7.51 1.19 1.91
C GLY A 132 -6.95 1.12 0.51
N ASP A 133 -5.64 1.27 0.38
CA ASP A 133 -4.91 1.12 -0.87
C ASP A 133 -3.85 0.03 -0.72
N VAL A 134 -3.67 -0.76 -1.78
CA VAL A 134 -2.60 -1.77 -1.90
C VAL A 134 -1.84 -1.53 -3.19
N PRO A 135 -0.56 -1.95 -3.28
CA PRO A 135 0.19 -1.84 -4.53
C PRO A 135 -0.48 -2.64 -5.66
N GLU A 136 -0.25 -2.21 -6.89
CA GLU A 136 -0.72 -2.92 -8.07
C GLU A 136 -0.10 -4.32 -8.16
N SER A 137 -0.88 -5.32 -8.56
CA SER A 137 -0.45 -6.71 -8.54
C SER A 137 0.73 -6.98 -9.49
N ASN A 138 0.81 -6.24 -10.60
CA ASN A 138 1.95 -6.33 -11.51
C ASN A 138 3.23 -5.76 -10.86
N ASP A 139 3.13 -4.65 -10.12
CA ASP A 139 4.28 -4.09 -9.41
C ASP A 139 4.79 -5.07 -8.33
N ILE A 140 3.87 -5.77 -7.66
CA ILE A 140 4.21 -6.81 -6.67
C ILE A 140 4.97 -7.97 -7.33
N VAL A 141 4.51 -8.43 -8.50
CA VAL A 141 5.17 -9.52 -9.24
C VAL A 141 6.53 -9.09 -9.78
N GLU A 142 6.67 -7.85 -10.25
CA GLU A 142 7.93 -7.33 -10.76
C GLU A 142 8.98 -7.11 -9.66
N GLN A 143 8.56 -6.60 -8.50
CA GLN A 143 9.48 -6.25 -7.40
C GLN A 143 9.65 -7.41 -6.40
N GLY A 144 8.78 -8.41 -6.44
CA GLY A 144 8.72 -9.53 -5.49
C GLY A 144 8.16 -9.13 -4.11
N THR A 145 8.56 -7.97 -3.61
CA THR A 145 8.14 -7.45 -2.31
C THR A 145 8.06 -5.94 -2.35
N ILE A 146 6.94 -5.38 -1.88
CA ILE A 146 6.72 -3.94 -1.74
C ILE A 146 6.51 -3.64 -0.25
N VAL A 147 7.47 -2.94 0.33
CA VAL A 147 7.45 -2.57 1.75
C VAL A 147 6.40 -1.51 2.04
N HIS A 148 5.88 -1.49 3.25
CA HIS A 148 4.96 -0.44 3.65
C HIS A 148 5.63 0.94 3.58
N GLY A 149 4.96 1.92 2.95
CA GLY A 149 5.47 3.28 2.82
C GLY A 149 6.49 3.51 1.70
N SER A 150 6.77 2.52 0.85
CA SER A 150 7.56 2.76 -0.37
C SER A 150 6.81 3.67 -1.35
N THR A 151 7.46 4.75 -1.77
CA THR A 151 6.95 5.69 -2.79
C THR A 151 7.09 5.07 -4.18
N THR A 152 6.32 4.05 -4.49
CA THR A 152 6.23 3.49 -5.84
C THR A 152 4.84 3.73 -6.39
N GLY A 153 4.66 4.88 -7.05
CA GLY A 153 3.93 4.87 -8.32
C GLY A 153 2.49 5.39 -8.39
N SER A 154 2.10 6.45 -7.70
CA SER A 154 0.91 7.26 -8.09
C SER A 154 1.25 8.62 -8.71
N ASP A 155 2.53 9.01 -8.77
CA ASP A 155 2.99 10.26 -9.42
C ASP A 155 3.40 10.08 -10.90
N ARG A 156 2.64 9.31 -11.68
CA ARG A 156 2.75 9.35 -13.16
C ARG A 156 1.49 9.93 -13.76
N GLY A 157 1.28 11.23 -13.51
CA GLY A 157 0.15 11.97 -14.05
C GLY A 157 0.17 13.46 -13.71
N SER A 158 1.31 14.14 -13.88
CA SER A 158 1.36 15.60 -14.05
C SER A 158 2.70 15.95 -14.70
N ASP A 159 2.72 15.70 -16.00
CA ASP A 159 3.51 16.39 -17.00
C ASP A 159 3.96 17.79 -16.58
N GLY A 160 5.28 17.94 -16.50
CA GLY A 160 5.97 19.21 -16.36
C GLY A 160 5.64 20.12 -17.53
N GLY A 161 4.77 21.09 -17.29
CA GLY A 161 4.58 22.27 -18.12
C GLY A 161 5.46 23.42 -17.62
N MET A 162 6.62 23.57 -18.25
CA MET A 162 7.45 24.77 -18.14
C MET A 162 6.66 26.00 -18.61
N MET A 163 6.48 27.02 -17.76
CA MET A 163 6.06 28.36 -18.18
C MET A 163 6.97 29.38 -17.50
N GLY A 164 8.01 29.80 -18.24
CA GLY A 164 8.85 30.94 -17.88
C GLY A 164 8.12 32.28 -18.01
N PRO A 165 8.76 33.39 -17.62
CA PRO A 165 8.11 34.69 -17.42
C PRO A 165 7.92 35.43 -18.75
N GLY A 166 6.66 35.68 -19.12
CA GLY A 166 6.28 36.39 -20.34
C GLY A 166 5.45 37.65 -20.04
N MET A 167 6.06 38.81 -20.26
CA MET A 167 5.41 40.13 -20.30
C MET A 167 4.44 40.24 -21.49
N GLY A 168 3.31 40.93 -21.32
CA GLY A 168 2.44 41.28 -22.46
C GLY A 168 1.25 42.17 -22.08
N SER A 169 1.40 43.47 -22.33
CA SER A 169 0.37 44.51 -22.17
C SER A 169 -0.71 44.46 -23.27
N GLY A 170 -1.95 44.88 -22.96
CA GLY A 170 -2.93 45.28 -23.97
C GLY A 170 -4.41 45.30 -23.52
N PRO A 171 -5.14 46.43 -23.60
CA PRO A 171 -6.54 46.57 -23.18
C PRO A 171 -7.53 46.62 -24.36
N GLY A 172 -8.80 46.25 -24.14
CA GLY A 172 -9.91 46.52 -25.08
C GLY A 172 -11.17 45.69 -24.78
N MET A 173 -12.26 46.34 -24.35
CA MET A 173 -13.48 46.62 -25.16
C MET A 173 -14.36 45.38 -25.42
N MET A 174 -15.49 45.20 -24.72
CA MET A 174 -16.83 45.81 -24.89
C MET A 174 -17.81 44.90 -25.64
N ASN A 175 -18.95 44.70 -24.98
CA ASN A 175 -20.31 44.73 -25.54
C ASN A 175 -20.89 43.47 -26.22
N GLY A 176 -21.93 42.92 -25.58
CA GLY A 176 -23.24 42.89 -26.24
C GLY A 176 -23.94 41.54 -26.42
N ARG A 177 -24.98 41.35 -25.59
CA ARG A 177 -26.37 41.07 -26.01
C ARG A 177 -26.82 39.61 -26.28
N ASN A 178 -27.58 39.11 -25.30
CA ASN A 178 -28.98 38.62 -25.41
C ASN A 178 -29.28 37.20 -25.91
N GLY A 179 -29.92 36.39 -25.03
CA GLY A 179 -30.86 35.34 -25.45
C GLY A 179 -31.35 34.39 -24.33
N GLY A 180 -32.60 34.60 -23.85
CA GLY A 180 -33.49 33.63 -23.14
C GLY A 180 -33.20 33.41 -21.65
N TRP A 181 -34.04 33.74 -20.63
CA TRP A 181 -35.48 33.48 -20.39
C TRP A 181 -35.88 32.04 -20.77
N GLY A 182 -36.28 31.12 -19.89
CA GLY A 182 -36.55 31.14 -18.46
C GLY A 182 -37.39 29.89 -18.13
N SER A 183 -37.00 29.14 -17.11
CA SER A 183 -37.85 28.19 -16.37
C SER A 183 -37.11 27.92 -15.06
N GLY A 184 -37.41 28.63 -14.00
CA GLY A 184 -38.56 28.32 -13.17
C GLY A 184 -38.03 28.24 -11.74
N VAL A 185 -38.06 29.36 -11.04
CA VAL A 185 -38.05 29.35 -9.57
C VAL A 185 -39.51 29.43 -9.15
N PRO A 186 -39.91 28.78 -8.04
CA PRO A 186 -40.07 29.64 -6.87
C PRO A 186 -39.58 29.00 -5.56
N PHE A 187 -38.71 29.77 -4.89
CA PHE A 187 -38.70 30.11 -3.48
C PHE A 187 -39.24 29.11 -2.45
N ILE A 188 -38.35 28.48 -1.66
CA ILE A 188 -38.42 28.39 -0.18
C ILE A 188 -36.99 28.28 0.39
N GLY A 189 -36.62 29.16 1.33
CA GLY A 189 -35.37 29.11 2.11
C GLY A 189 -34.35 30.18 1.72
N GLY A 190 -34.46 31.45 2.11
CA GLY A 190 -34.84 31.92 3.44
C GLY A 190 -33.61 32.03 4.34
N ALA A 191 -32.88 33.14 4.22
CA ALA A 191 -32.03 33.80 5.23
C ALA A 191 -30.91 33.02 6.00
N LEU A 192 -30.72 31.72 5.84
CA LEU A 192 -29.69 30.96 6.58
C LEU A 192 -28.40 30.65 5.77
N GLY A 193 -28.39 30.93 4.46
CA GLY A 193 -27.21 30.76 3.62
C GLY A 193 -26.12 31.84 3.79
N MET A 194 -26.45 32.97 4.44
CA MET A 194 -25.53 34.12 4.56
C MET A 194 -24.88 34.27 5.94
N ALA A 195 -25.36 33.58 6.98
CA ALA A 195 -24.74 33.60 8.30
C ALA A 195 -23.51 32.66 8.39
N GLY A 196 -23.50 31.55 7.65
CA GLY A 196 -22.38 30.61 7.62
C GLY A 196 -21.12 31.17 6.97
N LEU A 197 -21.27 32.03 5.96
CA LEU A 197 -20.14 32.63 5.24
C LEU A 197 -19.40 33.70 6.05
N VAL A 198 -20.13 34.49 6.85
CA VAL A 198 -19.53 35.50 7.74
C VAL A 198 -18.94 34.85 8.99
N GLY A 199 -19.61 33.86 9.58
CA GLY A 199 -19.10 33.11 10.73
C GLY A 199 -17.83 32.30 10.43
N GLY A 200 -17.77 31.66 9.26
CA GLY A 200 -16.57 30.96 8.79
C GLY A 200 -15.38 31.90 8.52
N ALA A 201 -15.63 33.09 7.95
CA ALA A 201 -14.60 34.10 7.74
C ALA A 201 -14.10 34.71 9.07
N LEU A 202 -14.98 34.90 10.05
CA LEU A 202 -14.59 35.39 11.38
C LEU A 202 -13.81 34.33 12.19
N TYR A 203 -14.19 33.06 12.08
CA TYR A 203 -13.44 31.94 12.69
C TYR A 203 -12.05 31.78 12.08
N TRP A 204 -11.91 31.94 10.75
CA TRP A 204 -10.62 31.92 10.05
C TRP A 204 -9.76 33.17 10.33
N ALA A 205 -10.38 34.33 10.57
CA ALA A 205 -9.68 35.58 10.87
C ALA A 205 -9.26 35.69 12.36
N LEU A 206 -10.05 35.15 13.29
CA LEU A 206 -9.78 35.18 14.73
C LEU A 206 -8.98 33.96 15.22
N GLY A 207 -8.92 32.87 14.43
CA GLY A 207 -8.12 31.68 14.72
C GLY A 207 -6.66 31.77 14.24
N ARG A 208 -6.28 32.84 13.54
CA ARG A 208 -4.86 33.16 13.27
C ARG A 208 -4.23 33.78 14.51
N GLY A 209 -4.06 32.94 15.54
CA GLY A 209 -3.07 33.15 16.58
C GLY A 209 -1.69 32.92 15.98
N ASP A 210 -0.81 33.88 16.20
CA ASP A 210 0.54 33.99 15.64
C ASP A 210 1.36 32.68 15.78
N ARG A 211 2.01 32.26 14.69
CA ARG A 211 3.21 31.42 14.76
C ARG A 211 4.37 32.09 14.01
N PRO A 212 5.50 32.33 14.71
CA PRO A 212 6.74 32.88 14.15
C PRO A 212 7.70 31.72 13.71
N PRO A 213 9.02 31.95 13.55
CA PRO A 213 9.82 31.55 12.39
C PRO A 213 10.09 30.02 12.27
N GLU A 214 9.85 29.49 11.08
CA GLU A 214 9.79 28.05 10.72
C GLU A 214 11.16 27.30 10.71
N ARG A 215 12.26 27.96 11.10
CA ARG A 215 13.62 27.38 11.08
C ARG A 215 14.05 26.74 12.40
N ASP A 216 13.48 27.17 13.52
CA ASP A 216 13.94 26.79 14.86
C ASP A 216 13.26 25.53 15.37
N ASP A 217 11.93 25.47 15.22
CA ASP A 217 11.14 24.30 15.56
C ASP A 217 11.61 23.07 14.76
N SER A 218 11.94 23.26 13.48
CA SER A 218 12.46 22.18 12.63
C SER A 218 13.86 21.72 13.03
N ALA A 219 14.74 22.64 13.45
CA ALA A 219 16.08 22.30 13.93
C ALA A 219 16.05 21.56 15.28
N MET A 220 15.19 22.00 16.20
CA MET A 220 14.98 21.35 17.50
C MET A 220 14.32 19.97 17.36
N GLU A 221 13.34 19.83 16.47
CA GLU A 221 12.67 18.55 16.19
C GLU A 221 13.62 17.55 15.53
N ALA A 222 14.50 18.01 14.64
CA ALA A 222 15.55 17.18 14.06
C ALA A 222 16.57 16.73 15.13
N LEU A 223 16.93 17.59 16.07
CA LEU A 223 17.87 17.26 17.16
C LEU A 223 17.24 16.26 18.15
N GLN A 224 15.97 16.45 18.52
CA GLN A 224 15.23 15.54 19.40
C GLN A 224 15.04 14.15 18.78
N ARG A 225 14.79 14.06 17.47
CA ARG A 225 14.68 12.77 16.76
C ARG A 225 15.97 11.96 16.81
N ARG A 226 17.13 12.60 16.70
CA ARG A 226 18.44 11.91 16.78
C ARG A 226 18.74 11.43 18.19
N TYR A 227 18.42 12.23 19.20
CA TYR A 227 18.53 11.83 20.60
C TYR A 227 17.62 10.65 20.93
N ALA A 228 16.35 10.69 20.49
CA ALA A 228 15.40 9.59 20.68
C ALA A 228 15.83 8.28 20.01
N ARG A 229 16.62 8.36 18.93
CA ARG A 229 17.21 7.20 18.24
C ARG A 229 18.56 6.75 18.86
N GLY A 230 19.08 7.48 19.84
CA GLY A 230 20.37 7.19 20.47
C GLY A 230 21.59 7.50 19.59
N GLU A 231 21.43 8.31 18.54
CA GLU A 231 22.53 8.70 17.64
C GLU A 231 23.46 9.75 18.26
N ILE A 232 23.00 10.45 19.32
CA ILE A 232 23.75 11.46 20.05
C ILE A 232 23.56 11.24 21.56
N ASP A 233 24.61 11.50 22.33
CA ASP A 233 24.56 11.39 23.80
C ASP A 233 23.94 12.63 24.46
N ASP A 234 23.57 12.50 25.74
CA ASP A 234 22.92 13.57 26.52
C ASP A 234 23.75 14.86 26.53
N ALA A 235 25.08 14.76 26.56
CA ALA A 235 25.96 15.92 26.63
C ALA A 235 26.02 16.66 25.29
N GLU A 236 26.07 15.93 24.17
CA GLU A 236 25.99 16.46 22.80
C GLU A 236 24.63 17.11 22.54
N PHE A 237 23.54 16.47 23.00
CA PHE A 237 22.19 17.00 22.86
C PHE A 237 22.02 18.34 23.57
N GLN A 238 22.44 18.45 24.84
CA GLN A 238 22.30 19.71 25.60
C GLN A 238 23.15 20.84 25.01
N ARG A 239 24.39 20.58 24.60
CA ARG A 239 25.24 21.59 23.94
C ARG A 239 24.60 22.15 22.69
N ARG A 240 24.08 21.28 21.81
CA ARG A 240 23.48 21.72 20.54
C ARG A 240 22.13 22.39 20.74
N ARG A 241 21.36 21.95 21.74
CA ARG A 241 20.11 22.60 22.14
C ARG A 241 20.35 24.03 22.63
N GLU A 242 21.34 24.23 23.50
CA GLU A 242 21.70 25.57 23.97
C GLU A 242 22.17 26.46 22.82
N GLN A 243 23.01 25.94 21.92
CA GLN A 243 23.48 26.68 20.75
C GLN A 243 22.35 27.14 19.82
N LEU A 244 21.34 26.29 19.61
CA LEU A 244 20.17 26.63 18.80
C LEU A 244 19.32 27.72 19.46
N LEU A 245 19.24 27.74 20.79
CA LEU A 245 18.51 28.77 21.53
C LEU A 245 19.26 30.11 21.55
N THR A 246 20.59 30.10 21.66
CA THR A 246 21.40 31.34 21.72
C THR A 246 21.57 32.03 20.37
N ASN A 247 21.63 31.27 19.26
CA ASN A 247 21.76 31.83 17.91
C ASN A 247 20.51 32.60 17.43
N HIS A 248 19.45 32.63 18.23
CA HIS A 248 18.19 33.28 17.90
C HIS A 248 17.94 34.59 18.69
N GLU A 249 18.87 34.96 19.57
CA GLU A 249 18.77 36.18 20.40
C GLU A 249 19.59 37.38 19.87
N ASP A 250 20.28 37.25 18.73
CA ASP A 250 21.00 38.31 18.00
C ASP A 250 20.35 38.63 16.64
#